data_AF-A0A8H6TVC5-F1
#
_entry.id   AF-A0A8H6TVC5-F1
#
_cell.length_a   1.000
_cell.length_b   1.000
_cell.length_c   1.000
_cell.angle_alpha   90.00
_cell.angle_beta   90.00
_cell.angle_gamma   90.00
#
_symmetry.space_group_name_H-M   'P 1'
#
loop_
_entity.id
_entity.type
_entity.pdbx_description
1 polymer ?
#
loop_
_entity_poly.entity_id
_entity_poly.type
_entity_poly.pdbx_seq_one_letter_code
_entity_poly.pdbx_strand_id
1 'polypeptide(L)'
;MTQEIYRLENIEPRSEEIGFFLNRPRFRECCFGPVVPGRLERPPDALISAICLWGACTDQSGQLRAFEEDLLARAVATSAQILASTHRLKILYGIQVEVLLCQYFLHKGRLVEAQYHLSMAVSRLVLGDLGRLGHRQGTFVDAVEEGEHVIAYWTVLYLDKTWSTMLNFPSHFGPDMENVDTPWPAEMAVYERNQLQRAFRPVNTIHAFLEQTAGFEGHQSILGLLTKAAILLDKANIVRQTWQPNMSSRETTAYLQTFSRLNERIKVFRDGLLPPNTLGGIAPAQRSRAVLAYCVAHAAAFELNRKFIATNAQCRDLTLTACRSIVWVMRFANVKSMAHIEPIVGTIWSAAAGFLAQEIARCRGIPAAVTAVVEMQGEYDEIASTLAHFAAESTFMQSQLALLTRT
;
A
#
# COMPACT_ATOMS: atom_id res chain seq x y z
N MET A 1 2.40 -4.32 32.06
CA MET A 1 3.79 -4.71 31.70
C MET A 1 3.93 -6.15 31.21
N THR A 2 3.84 -7.22 32.02
CA THR A 2 4.07 -8.61 31.52
C THR A 2 3.07 -9.08 30.46
N GLN A 3 1.80 -8.69 30.57
CA GLN A 3 0.79 -8.95 29.53
C GLN A 3 0.97 -8.10 28.26
N GLU A 4 1.59 -6.92 28.36
CA GLU A 4 1.87 -6.04 27.21
C GLU A 4 3.10 -6.51 26.44
N ILE A 5 4.06 -7.15 27.13
CA ILE A 5 5.22 -7.81 26.51
C ILE A 5 4.77 -8.94 25.57
N TYR A 6 3.85 -9.79 26.03
CA TYR A 6 3.30 -10.88 25.21
C TYR A 6 2.57 -10.34 23.95
N ARG A 7 1.95 -9.17 24.06
CA ARG A 7 1.21 -8.53 22.95
C ARG A 7 2.14 -7.93 21.89
N LEU A 8 3.34 -7.48 22.28
CA LEU A 8 4.35 -6.95 21.36
C LEU A 8 5.04 -8.05 20.53
N GLU A 9 5.35 -9.19 21.16
CA GLU A 9 5.97 -10.35 20.49
C GLU A 9 5.03 -10.97 19.44
N ASN A 10 3.72 -10.96 19.68
CA ASN A 10 2.72 -11.48 18.73
C ASN A 10 2.64 -10.69 17.42
N ILE A 11 3.13 -9.45 17.37
CA ILE A 11 2.99 -8.56 16.21
C ILE A 11 4.26 -8.53 15.36
N GLU A 12 5.40 -8.93 15.93
CA GLU A 12 6.69 -8.91 15.24
C GLU A 12 6.68 -9.65 13.88
N PRO A 13 5.99 -10.80 13.70
CA PRO A 13 5.91 -11.45 12.40
C PRO A 13 5.10 -10.66 11.36
N ARG A 14 4.16 -9.82 11.81
CA ARG A 14 3.17 -9.12 10.97
C ARG A 14 3.38 -7.61 10.92
N SER A 15 4.42 -7.09 11.58
CA SER A 15 4.56 -5.66 11.82
C SER A 15 4.58 -4.86 10.50
N GLU A 16 5.28 -5.37 9.50
CA GLU A 16 5.32 -4.76 8.17
C GLU A 16 3.96 -4.80 7.47
N GLU A 17 3.24 -5.92 7.59
CA GLU A 17 1.94 -6.09 6.95
C GLU A 17 0.90 -5.07 7.45
N ILE A 18 1.00 -4.64 8.71
CA ILE A 18 0.10 -3.66 9.33
C ILE A 18 0.63 -2.21 9.27
N GLY A 19 1.73 -1.97 8.56
CA GLY A 19 2.30 -0.63 8.40
C GLY A 19 3.18 -0.14 9.57
N PHE A 20 3.69 -1.03 10.41
CA PHE A 20 4.75 -0.69 11.37
C PHE A 20 6.07 -0.44 10.64
N PHE A 21 6.58 0.79 10.74
CA PHE A 21 7.77 1.28 10.03
C PHE A 21 8.94 1.64 10.94
N LEU A 22 8.73 1.72 12.26
CA LEU A 22 9.81 2.02 13.21
C LEU A 22 10.85 0.89 13.26
N ASN A 23 12.08 1.23 13.59
CA ASN A 23 13.14 0.25 13.79
C ASN A 23 12.82 -0.62 15.03
N ARG A 24 12.62 -1.93 14.83
CA ARG A 24 12.11 -2.82 15.90
C ARG A 24 13.10 -2.94 17.07
N PRO A 25 14.41 -3.16 16.87
CA PRO A 25 15.38 -3.19 17.97
C PRO A 25 15.37 -1.89 18.79
N ARG A 26 15.42 -0.73 18.13
CA ARG A 26 15.35 0.59 18.77
C ARG A 26 14.04 0.78 19.52
N PHE A 27 12.91 0.44 18.90
CA PHE A 27 11.60 0.57 19.53
C PHE A 27 11.51 -0.30 20.80
N ARG A 28 12.04 -1.53 20.75
CA ARG A 28 12.13 -2.43 21.90
C ARG A 28 12.99 -1.82 23.01
N GLU A 29 14.12 -1.22 22.67
CA GLU A 29 14.96 -0.49 23.62
C GLU A 29 14.21 0.72 24.23
N CYS A 30 13.48 1.49 23.43
CA CYS A 30 12.63 2.58 23.93
C CYS A 30 11.54 2.06 24.90
N CYS A 31 10.96 0.88 24.64
CA CYS A 31 9.93 0.27 25.49
C CYS A 31 10.46 -0.31 26.80
N PHE A 32 11.62 -0.99 26.77
CA PHE A 32 12.08 -1.85 27.87
C PHE A 32 13.46 -1.48 28.42
N GLY A 33 14.21 -0.66 27.70
CA GLY A 33 15.51 -0.18 28.14
C GLY A 33 15.42 0.69 29.39
N PRO A 34 16.57 0.90 30.07
CA PRO A 34 16.66 1.84 31.18
C PRO A 34 16.33 3.25 30.70
N VAL A 35 15.58 4.00 31.50
CA VAL A 35 15.28 5.41 31.20
C VAL A 35 16.56 6.21 31.41
N VAL A 36 17.24 6.56 30.31
CA VAL A 36 18.42 7.42 30.33
C VAL A 36 18.01 8.83 29.89
N PRO A 37 18.13 9.85 30.76
CA PRO A 37 17.83 11.23 30.40
C PRO A 37 18.58 11.65 29.13
N GLY A 38 17.85 12.15 28.13
CA GLY A 38 18.42 12.72 26.90
C GLY A 38 18.81 11.74 25.79
N ARG A 39 18.59 10.42 25.96
CA ARG A 39 19.00 9.41 24.95
C ARG A 39 17.85 8.88 24.09
N LEU A 40 16.73 8.47 24.71
CA LEU A 40 15.54 7.92 24.03
C LEU A 40 14.29 8.27 24.85
N GLU A 41 13.26 8.85 24.21
CA GLU A 41 11.96 9.07 24.86
C GLU A 41 11.13 7.78 24.83
N ARG A 42 10.45 7.47 25.95
CA ARG A 42 9.46 6.38 26.00
C ARG A 42 8.40 6.59 24.91
N PRO A 43 7.97 5.53 24.21
CA PRO A 43 6.86 5.64 23.28
C PRO A 43 5.58 6.09 24.00
N PRO A 44 4.73 6.90 23.35
CA PRO A 44 3.48 7.34 23.94
C PRO A 44 2.51 6.16 24.12
N ASP A 45 1.66 6.23 25.14
CA ASP A 45 0.65 5.21 25.44
C ASP A 45 -0.26 4.88 24.26
N ALA A 46 -0.53 5.87 23.40
CA ALA A 46 -1.29 5.69 22.16
C ALA A 46 -0.65 4.66 21.23
N LEU A 47 0.68 4.70 21.10
CA LEU A 47 1.43 3.77 20.24
C LEU A 47 1.42 2.37 20.83
N ILE A 48 1.63 2.25 22.14
CA ILE A 48 1.55 0.95 22.82
C ILE A 48 0.13 0.35 22.69
N SER A 49 -0.90 1.18 22.86
CA SER A 49 -2.30 0.75 22.74
C SER A 49 -2.65 0.34 21.31
N ALA A 50 -2.24 1.10 20.30
CA ALA A 50 -2.48 0.78 18.88
C ALA A 50 -1.76 -0.52 18.45
N ILE A 51 -0.56 -0.75 18.96
CA ILE A 51 0.15 -2.01 18.72
C ILE A 51 -0.61 -3.15 19.42
N CYS A 52 -0.88 -3.04 20.72
CA CYS A 52 -1.64 -4.06 21.44
C CYS A 52 -3.01 -4.36 20.84
N LEU A 53 -3.69 -3.37 20.26
CA LEU A 53 -4.95 -3.52 19.52
C LEU A 53 -4.80 -4.50 18.35
N TRP A 54 -3.73 -4.35 17.55
CA TRP A 54 -3.44 -5.29 16.47
C TRP A 54 -3.12 -6.69 16.98
N GLY A 55 -2.40 -6.80 18.10
CA GLY A 55 -2.16 -8.08 18.75
C GLY A 55 -3.45 -8.77 19.21
N ALA A 56 -4.42 -8.00 19.73
CA ALA A 56 -5.74 -8.51 20.10
C ALA A 56 -6.59 -8.90 18.87
N CYS A 57 -6.57 -8.07 17.82
CA CYS A 57 -7.33 -8.30 16.59
C CYS A 57 -6.88 -9.56 15.84
N THR A 58 -5.59 -9.89 15.94
CA THR A 58 -4.97 -11.01 15.22
C THR A 58 -4.80 -12.27 16.08
N ASP A 59 -5.22 -12.23 17.33
CA ASP A 59 -5.14 -13.35 18.25
C ASP A 59 -6.10 -14.49 17.83
N GLN A 60 -5.51 -15.62 17.44
CA GLN A 60 -6.22 -16.84 17.06
C GLN A 60 -6.81 -17.57 18.29
N SER A 61 -6.22 -17.41 19.47
CA SER A 61 -6.72 -18.05 20.70
C SER A 61 -8.01 -17.38 21.21
N GLY A 62 -8.28 -16.16 20.77
CA GLY A 62 -9.44 -15.35 21.16
C GLY A 62 -9.35 -14.75 22.56
N GLN A 63 -8.31 -15.05 23.34
CA GLN A 63 -8.16 -14.60 24.73
C GLN A 63 -8.01 -13.08 24.83
N LEU A 64 -7.41 -12.46 23.82
CA LEU A 64 -7.14 -11.03 23.80
C LEU A 64 -8.26 -10.19 23.17
N ARG A 65 -9.21 -10.82 22.47
CA ARG A 65 -10.31 -10.13 21.77
C ARG A 65 -11.22 -9.34 22.72
N ALA A 66 -11.37 -9.80 23.96
CA ALA A 66 -12.17 -9.09 24.97
C ALA A 66 -11.64 -7.68 25.29
N PHE A 67 -10.36 -7.40 25.00
CA PHE A 67 -9.73 -6.10 25.26
C PHE A 67 -9.70 -5.18 24.03
N GLU A 68 -10.19 -5.64 22.88
CA GLU A 68 -10.09 -4.91 21.61
C GLU A 68 -10.74 -3.52 21.68
N GLU A 69 -11.94 -3.43 22.23
CA GLU A 69 -12.67 -2.16 22.37
C GLU A 69 -11.97 -1.17 23.31
N ASP A 70 -11.50 -1.64 24.47
CA ASP A 70 -10.77 -0.81 25.44
C ASP A 70 -9.42 -0.32 24.88
N LEU A 71 -8.72 -1.17 24.13
CA LEU A 71 -7.47 -0.82 23.46
C LEU A 71 -7.69 0.21 22.36
N LEU A 72 -8.76 0.05 21.57
CA LEU A 72 -9.15 1.00 20.53
C LEU A 72 -9.50 2.36 21.14
N ALA A 73 -10.35 2.38 22.17
CA ALA A 73 -10.76 3.60 22.85
C ALA A 73 -9.55 4.36 23.41
N ARG A 74 -8.61 3.65 24.05
CA ARG A 74 -7.36 4.25 24.55
C ARG A 74 -6.47 4.79 23.44
N ALA A 75 -6.25 4.01 22.37
CA ALA A 75 -5.39 4.43 21.26
C ALA A 75 -5.92 5.70 20.57
N VAL A 76 -7.24 5.78 20.33
CA VAL A 76 -7.89 6.95 19.73
C VAL A 76 -7.86 8.15 20.68
N ALA A 77 -8.20 7.97 21.96
CA ALA A 77 -8.23 9.08 22.92
C ALA A 77 -6.85 9.72 23.15
N THR A 78 -5.79 8.90 23.11
CA THR A 78 -4.42 9.37 23.38
C THR A 78 -3.65 9.78 22.13
N SER A 79 -4.09 9.42 20.91
CA SER A 79 -3.43 9.86 19.67
C SER A 79 -3.45 11.38 19.51
N ALA A 80 -4.56 12.02 19.93
CA ALA A 80 -4.74 13.46 19.91
C ALA A 80 -3.71 14.21 20.77
N GLN A 81 -3.24 13.60 21.86
CA GLN A 81 -2.25 14.21 22.75
C GLN A 81 -0.86 14.32 22.08
N ILE A 82 -0.57 13.48 21.08
CA ILE A 82 0.68 13.53 20.32
C ILE A 82 0.69 14.73 19.35
N LEU A 83 -0.48 15.27 18.99
CA LEU A 83 -0.59 16.37 18.01
C LEU A 83 0.06 17.68 18.48
N ALA A 84 0.19 17.89 19.80
CA ALA A 84 0.71 19.14 20.36
C ALA A 84 2.24 19.27 20.30
N SER A 85 2.97 18.25 19.86
CA SER A 85 4.43 18.27 19.88
C SER A 85 5.06 18.59 18.53
N THR A 86 6.07 19.46 18.57
CA THR A 86 6.98 19.74 17.44
C THR A 86 8.25 18.89 17.46
N HIS A 87 8.40 17.99 18.44
CA HIS A 87 9.56 17.12 18.55
C HIS A 87 9.50 16.03 17.47
N ARG A 88 10.57 15.87 16.68
CA ARG A 88 10.61 14.96 15.51
C ARG A 88 10.20 13.53 15.84
N LEU A 89 10.74 12.97 16.92
CA LEU A 89 10.41 11.62 17.36
C LEU A 89 8.93 11.47 17.74
N LYS A 90 8.33 12.51 18.35
CA LYS A 90 6.91 12.49 18.70
C LYS A 90 6.02 12.61 17.47
N ILE A 91 6.42 13.40 16.48
CA ILE A 91 5.74 13.44 15.17
C ILE A 91 5.76 12.05 14.53
N LEU A 92 6.93 11.39 14.52
CA LEU A 92 7.11 10.06 13.96
C LEU A 92 6.26 9.00 14.67
N TYR A 93 6.26 8.96 16.00
CA TYR A 93 5.36 8.10 16.78
C TYR A 93 3.89 8.40 16.51
N GLY A 94 3.55 9.68 16.36
CA GLY A 94 2.22 10.12 15.95
C GLY A 94 1.80 9.52 14.61
N ILE A 95 2.65 9.63 13.58
CA ILE A 95 2.39 9.04 12.27
C ILE A 95 2.21 7.52 12.39
N GLN A 96 3.05 6.84 13.19
CA GLN A 96 2.93 5.39 13.39
C GLN A 96 1.60 5.00 14.01
N VAL A 97 1.10 5.76 15.00
CA VAL A 97 -0.22 5.56 15.61
C VAL A 97 -1.32 5.71 14.57
N GLU A 98 -1.30 6.80 13.81
CA GLU A 98 -2.34 7.06 12.80
C GLU A 98 -2.35 5.99 11.70
N VAL A 99 -1.18 5.52 11.25
CA VAL A 99 -1.07 4.43 10.26
C VAL A 99 -1.66 3.13 10.80
N LEU A 100 -1.32 2.75 12.04
CA LEU A 100 -1.84 1.53 12.66
C LEU A 100 -3.36 1.59 12.85
N LEU A 101 -3.90 2.75 13.28
CA LEU A 101 -5.35 2.95 13.43
C LEU A 101 -6.05 2.93 12.08
N CYS A 102 -5.50 3.62 11.07
CA CYS A 102 -6.01 3.60 9.70
C CYS A 102 -6.14 2.16 9.20
N GLN A 103 -5.04 1.39 9.21
CA GLN A 103 -5.02 -0.01 8.79
C GLN A 103 -6.04 -0.86 9.58
N TYR A 104 -6.21 -0.62 10.88
CA TYR A 104 -7.15 -1.36 11.71
C TYR A 104 -8.59 -1.10 11.28
N PHE A 105 -8.96 0.17 11.09
CA PHE A 105 -10.29 0.54 10.61
C PHE A 105 -10.56 0.03 9.19
N LEU A 106 -9.57 0.05 8.31
CA LEU A 106 -9.66 -0.55 6.98
C LEU A 106 -9.94 -2.05 7.06
N HIS A 107 -9.22 -2.77 7.92
CA HIS A 107 -9.43 -4.20 8.16
C HIS A 107 -10.85 -4.50 8.68
N LYS A 108 -11.39 -3.65 9.56
CA LYS A 108 -12.76 -3.75 10.08
C LYS A 108 -13.83 -3.19 9.13
N GLY A 109 -13.46 -2.66 7.96
CA GLY A 109 -14.40 -2.05 7.00
C GLY A 109 -14.98 -0.69 7.42
N ARG A 110 -14.38 -0.03 8.41
CA ARG A 110 -14.77 1.28 8.96
C ARG A 110 -14.08 2.42 8.20
N LEU A 111 -14.54 2.65 6.96
CA LEU A 111 -13.84 3.50 5.99
C LEU A 111 -13.76 4.98 6.40
N VAL A 112 -14.77 5.51 7.09
CA VAL A 112 -14.79 6.93 7.51
C VAL A 112 -13.71 7.19 8.55
N GLU A 113 -13.62 6.34 9.57
CA GLU A 113 -12.60 6.42 10.60
C GLU A 113 -11.21 6.19 10.03
N ALA A 114 -11.06 5.23 9.10
CA ALA A 114 -9.80 5.03 8.39
C ALA A 114 -9.33 6.30 7.65
N GLN A 115 -10.24 6.96 6.92
CA GLN A 115 -9.94 8.20 6.19
C GLN A 115 -9.56 9.34 7.14
N TYR A 116 -10.21 9.44 8.30
CA TYR A 116 -9.83 10.40 9.33
C TYR A 116 -8.38 10.18 9.77
N HIS A 117 -8.01 8.97 10.19
CA HIS A 117 -6.65 8.68 10.64
C HIS A 117 -5.61 8.85 9.53
N LEU A 118 -5.94 8.49 8.29
CA LEU A 118 -5.07 8.76 7.14
C LEU A 118 -4.83 10.27 6.94
N SER A 119 -5.87 11.10 7.02
CA SER A 119 -5.74 12.57 6.92
C SER A 119 -4.87 13.16 8.05
N MET A 120 -4.95 12.58 9.25
CA MET A 120 -4.12 12.97 10.40
C MET A 120 -2.65 12.58 10.16
N ALA A 121 -2.40 11.40 9.59
CA ALA A 121 -1.06 10.97 9.20
C ALA A 121 -0.44 11.92 8.17
N VAL A 122 -1.19 12.29 7.13
CA VAL A 122 -0.76 13.27 6.11
C VAL A 122 -0.47 14.64 6.73
N SER A 123 -1.36 15.13 7.59
CA SER A 123 -1.16 16.40 8.31
C SER A 123 0.13 16.39 9.14
N ARG A 124 0.48 15.26 9.77
CA ARG A 124 1.73 15.11 10.51
C ARG A 124 2.96 15.06 9.59
N LEU A 125 2.86 14.48 8.39
CA LEU A 125 3.95 14.54 7.40
C LEU A 125 4.27 15.99 7.01
N VAL A 126 3.22 16.80 6.80
CA VAL A 126 3.35 18.23 6.49
C VAL A 126 3.98 18.97 7.66
N LEU A 127 3.47 18.76 8.88
CA LEU A 127 4.01 19.39 10.09
C LEU A 127 5.50 19.08 10.31
N GLY A 128 5.91 17.83 10.03
CA GLY A 128 7.30 17.41 10.16
C GLY A 128 8.19 17.80 8.97
N ASP A 129 7.63 18.35 7.88
CA ASP A 129 8.31 18.59 6.60
C ASP A 129 9.02 17.32 6.06
N LEU A 130 8.30 16.19 6.09
CA LEU A 130 8.80 14.89 5.64
C LEU A 130 8.77 14.72 4.11
N GLY A 131 8.25 15.69 3.36
CA GLY A 131 8.31 15.69 1.89
C GLY A 131 9.63 16.19 1.32
N ARG A 132 10.47 16.84 2.15
CA ARG A 132 11.72 17.51 1.74
C ARG A 132 12.96 16.92 2.39
N LEU A 133 12.94 15.62 2.73
CA LEU A 133 14.03 15.00 3.49
C LEU A 133 15.37 14.99 2.74
N GLY A 134 15.37 15.05 1.41
CA GLY A 134 16.59 15.18 0.60
C GLY A 134 17.42 16.42 0.94
N HIS A 135 16.80 17.49 1.45
CA HIS A 135 17.47 18.72 1.88
C HIS A 135 17.97 18.69 3.34
N ARG A 136 17.60 17.64 4.10
CA ARG A 136 17.83 17.53 5.55
C ARG A 136 18.89 16.49 5.92
N GLN A 137 19.69 16.06 4.95
CA GLN A 137 20.81 15.15 5.17
C GLN A 137 21.74 15.71 6.26
N GLY A 138 22.07 14.88 7.26
CA GLY A 138 22.91 15.27 8.40
C GLY A 138 22.18 15.97 9.55
N THR A 139 20.87 16.20 9.46
CA THR A 139 20.07 16.71 10.59
C THR A 139 19.53 15.61 11.51
N PHE A 140 19.58 14.36 11.08
CA PHE A 140 19.21 13.18 11.84
C PHE A 140 20.34 12.77 12.79
N VAL A 141 19.97 12.18 13.93
CA VAL A 141 20.90 11.64 14.93
C VAL A 141 21.73 10.51 14.32
N ASP A 142 21.10 9.66 13.53
CA ASP A 142 21.77 8.58 12.80
C ASP A 142 20.99 8.15 11.54
N ALA A 143 21.57 7.21 10.79
CA ALA A 143 20.96 6.68 9.58
C ALA A 143 19.64 5.94 9.83
N VAL A 144 19.45 5.34 11.01
CA VAL A 144 18.20 4.64 11.32
C VAL A 144 17.07 5.64 11.53
N GLU A 145 17.31 6.76 12.23
CA GLU A 145 16.30 7.83 12.35
C GLU A 145 15.93 8.38 10.97
N GLU A 146 16.93 8.62 10.10
CA GLU A 146 16.71 9.00 8.70
C GLU A 146 15.80 7.98 7.98
N GLY A 147 16.09 6.69 8.13
CA GLY A 147 15.31 5.60 7.54
C GLY A 147 13.87 5.55 8.03
N GLU A 148 13.64 5.69 9.34
CA GLU A 148 12.29 5.70 9.90
C GLU A 148 11.42 6.82 9.31
N HIS A 149 11.98 8.03 9.12
CA HIS A 149 11.27 9.16 8.53
C HIS A 149 10.98 8.98 7.04
N VAL A 150 11.95 8.45 6.28
CA VAL A 150 11.77 8.15 4.85
C VAL A 150 10.68 7.07 4.68
N ILE A 151 10.75 5.98 5.44
CA ILE A 151 9.78 4.88 5.37
C ILE A 151 8.40 5.37 5.82
N ALA A 152 8.30 6.21 6.85
CA ALA A 152 7.04 6.81 7.29
C ALA A 152 6.35 7.61 6.17
N TYR A 153 7.10 8.48 5.48
CA TYR A 153 6.58 9.28 4.38
C TYR A 153 5.97 8.41 3.28
N TRP A 154 6.73 7.43 2.79
CA TRP A 154 6.28 6.55 1.70
C TRP A 154 5.16 5.61 2.15
N THR A 155 5.14 5.20 3.42
CA THR A 155 4.05 4.39 3.99
C THR A 155 2.72 5.13 3.91
N VAL A 156 2.68 6.38 4.36
CA VAL A 156 1.44 7.19 4.30
C VAL A 156 1.08 7.51 2.85
N LEU A 157 2.05 7.80 1.99
CA LEU A 157 1.80 8.13 0.58
C LEU A 157 1.19 6.94 -0.19
N TYR A 158 1.73 5.73 -0.07
CA TYR A 158 1.11 4.60 -0.77
C TYR A 158 -0.30 4.32 -0.26
N LEU A 159 -0.54 4.46 1.06
CA LEU A 159 -1.86 4.23 1.64
C LEU A 159 -2.87 5.21 1.05
N ASP A 160 -2.55 6.50 1.05
CA ASP A 160 -3.42 7.52 0.46
C ASP A 160 -3.70 7.24 -1.01
N LYS A 161 -2.66 7.09 -1.82
CA LYS A 161 -2.83 6.91 -3.28
C LYS A 161 -3.61 5.66 -3.65
N THR A 162 -3.37 4.55 -2.95
CA THR A 162 -4.06 3.29 -3.23
C THR A 162 -5.52 3.34 -2.80
N TRP A 163 -5.78 3.76 -1.55
CA TRP A 163 -7.12 3.74 -0.99
C TRP A 163 -8.02 4.83 -1.58
N SER A 164 -7.51 6.04 -1.79
CA SER A 164 -8.27 7.12 -2.43
C SER A 164 -8.64 6.76 -3.87
N THR A 165 -7.74 6.14 -4.63
CA THR A 165 -8.06 5.69 -5.99
C THR A 165 -9.08 4.57 -6.01
N MET A 166 -8.85 3.49 -5.25
CA MET A 166 -9.70 2.28 -5.29
C MET A 166 -11.11 2.52 -4.77
N LEU A 167 -11.26 3.43 -3.80
CA LEU A 167 -12.56 3.76 -3.21
C LEU A 167 -13.18 5.04 -3.79
N ASN A 168 -12.51 5.68 -4.75
CA ASN A 168 -12.88 7.00 -5.29
C ASN A 168 -13.06 8.07 -4.20
N PHE A 169 -12.21 8.06 -3.18
CA PHE A 169 -12.12 9.17 -2.23
C PHE A 169 -11.14 10.24 -2.74
N PRO A 170 -11.29 11.51 -2.32
CA PRO A 170 -10.27 12.51 -2.54
C PRO A 170 -8.93 12.09 -1.89
N SER A 171 -7.83 12.37 -2.59
CA SER A 171 -6.47 12.25 -2.02
C SER A 171 -6.27 13.33 -0.95
N HIS A 172 -5.72 12.96 0.19
CA HIS A 172 -5.35 13.92 1.25
C HIS A 172 -4.06 14.67 0.91
N PHE A 173 -3.24 14.13 0.00
CA PHE A 173 -2.11 14.86 -0.57
C PHE A 173 -2.63 15.90 -1.57
N GLY A 174 -2.43 17.18 -1.25
CA GLY A 174 -2.75 18.30 -2.14
C GLY A 174 -1.71 18.50 -3.26
N PRO A 175 -1.98 19.42 -4.21
CA PRO A 175 -1.09 19.69 -5.35
C PRO A 175 0.32 20.13 -4.93
N ASP A 176 0.44 20.89 -3.85
CA ASP A 176 1.71 21.38 -3.32
C ASP A 176 2.61 20.25 -2.76
N MET A 177 2.02 19.09 -2.46
CA MET A 177 2.72 17.91 -1.95
C MET A 177 3.25 16.99 -3.05
N GLU A 178 3.11 17.35 -4.33
CA GLU A 178 3.69 16.60 -5.46
C GLU A 178 5.19 16.91 -5.70
N ASN A 179 5.70 18.01 -5.13
CA ASN A 179 7.13 18.37 -5.14
C ASN A 179 7.87 17.66 -4.01
N VAL A 180 8.10 16.36 -4.18
CA VAL A 180 8.70 15.48 -3.18
C VAL A 180 10.19 15.35 -3.42
N ASP A 181 11.03 15.76 -2.46
CA ASP A 181 12.49 15.56 -2.51
C ASP A 181 12.97 14.43 -1.59
N THR A 182 12.05 13.80 -0.88
CA THR A 182 12.34 12.62 -0.07
C THR A 182 12.79 11.47 -0.95
N PRO A 183 13.97 10.86 -0.70
CA PRO A 183 14.49 9.78 -1.54
C PRO A 183 13.63 8.52 -1.42
N TRP A 184 13.64 7.66 -2.44
CA TRP A 184 13.01 6.34 -2.37
C TRP A 184 13.48 5.56 -1.12
N PRO A 185 12.59 4.80 -0.45
CA PRO A 185 12.95 4.10 0.77
C PRO A 185 13.89 2.94 0.46
N ALA A 186 14.87 2.71 1.32
CA ALA A 186 15.62 1.45 1.36
C ALA A 186 15.01 0.49 2.41
N GLU A 187 15.47 -0.77 2.42
CA GLU A 187 15.15 -1.68 3.53
C GLU A 187 15.77 -1.15 4.83
N MET A 188 15.09 -1.32 5.97
CA MET A 188 15.58 -0.83 7.28
C MET A 188 17.01 -1.31 7.58
N ALA A 189 17.34 -2.55 7.20
CA ALA A 189 18.67 -3.14 7.36
C ALA A 189 19.80 -2.36 6.64
N VAL A 190 19.50 -1.62 5.58
CA VAL A 190 20.47 -0.77 4.87
C VAL A 190 20.84 0.44 5.72
N TYR A 191 19.85 1.03 6.39
CA TYR A 191 20.04 2.14 7.32
C TYR A 191 20.82 1.70 8.57
N GLU A 192 20.49 0.53 9.13
CA GLU A 192 21.22 -0.06 10.28
C GLU A 192 22.70 -0.27 9.99
N ARG A 193 23.04 -0.68 8.76
CA ARG A 193 24.44 -0.87 8.32
C ARG A 193 25.10 0.42 7.83
N ASN A 194 24.37 1.53 7.82
CA ASN A 194 24.81 2.81 7.24
C ASN A 194 25.35 2.67 5.81
N GLN A 195 24.72 1.81 4.99
CA GLN A 195 25.13 1.49 3.62
C GLN A 195 24.43 2.35 2.57
N LEU A 196 23.92 3.52 2.95
CA LEU A 196 23.22 4.42 2.04
C LEU A 196 24.19 5.01 1.02
N GLN A 197 23.86 4.87 -0.26
CA GLN A 197 24.55 5.58 -1.33
C GLN A 197 24.07 7.04 -1.35
N ARG A 198 24.73 7.91 -0.56
CA ARG A 198 24.38 9.34 -0.42
C ARG A 198 24.81 10.23 -1.61
N ALA A 199 24.97 9.65 -2.80
CA ALA A 199 25.58 10.34 -3.94
C ALA A 199 24.66 11.34 -4.68
N PHE A 200 23.39 11.45 -4.31
CA PHE A 200 22.39 12.13 -5.13
C PHE A 200 21.86 13.43 -4.51
N ARG A 201 21.79 14.47 -5.35
CA ARG A 201 21.09 15.73 -5.06
C ARG A 201 19.59 15.49 -4.84
N PRO A 202 18.87 16.36 -4.12
CA PRO A 202 17.42 16.33 -4.08
C PRO A 202 16.87 16.46 -5.51
N VAL A 203 16.07 15.48 -5.91
CA VAL A 203 15.36 15.42 -7.18
C VAL A 203 13.89 15.31 -6.81
N ASN A 204 13.03 16.05 -7.51
CA ASN A 204 11.59 15.83 -7.49
C ASN A 204 11.32 14.34 -7.83
N THR A 205 11.20 13.52 -6.78
CA THR A 205 11.48 12.08 -6.80
C THR A 205 10.39 11.34 -7.56
N ILE A 206 9.14 11.79 -7.38
CA ILE A 206 7.98 11.30 -8.12
C ILE A 206 8.09 11.71 -9.59
N HIS A 207 8.38 12.99 -9.86
CA HIS A 207 8.52 13.48 -11.23
C HIS A 207 9.63 12.74 -11.99
N ALA A 208 10.81 12.55 -11.37
CA ALA A 208 11.90 11.81 -12.00
C ALA A 208 11.54 10.35 -12.31
N PHE A 209 10.75 9.71 -11.45
CA PHE A 209 10.23 8.38 -11.71
C PHE A 209 9.24 8.34 -12.87
N LEU A 210 8.33 9.32 -12.98
CA LEU A 210 7.34 9.40 -14.06
C LEU A 210 7.98 9.77 -15.40
N GLU A 211 8.96 10.68 -15.37
CA GLU A 211 9.65 11.17 -16.55
C GLU A 211 10.76 10.25 -17.06
N GLN A 212 11.16 9.24 -16.27
CA GLN A 212 12.31 8.39 -16.55
C GLN A 212 13.63 9.17 -16.71
N THR A 213 13.71 10.36 -16.12
CA THR A 213 14.84 11.28 -16.29
C THR A 213 16.07 10.88 -15.48
N ALA A 214 16.03 9.74 -14.78
CA ALA A 214 17.08 9.35 -13.89
C ALA A 214 17.28 7.82 -13.86
N GLY A 215 18.54 7.37 -13.95
CA GLY A 215 18.96 5.96 -13.82
C GLY A 215 18.83 5.41 -12.39
N PHE A 216 17.77 5.77 -11.66
CA PHE A 216 17.45 5.35 -10.29
C PHE A 216 16.90 3.92 -10.23
N GLU A 217 17.49 3.03 -11.01
CA GLU A 217 17.26 1.58 -10.98
C GLU A 217 18.33 0.90 -10.12
N GLY A 218 18.63 1.49 -8.95
CA GLY A 218 19.36 0.79 -7.89
C GLY A 218 18.50 -0.31 -7.26
N HIS A 219 19.04 -0.97 -6.23
CA HIS A 219 18.29 -1.93 -5.41
C HIS A 219 17.02 -1.26 -4.86
N GLN A 220 15.84 -1.75 -5.27
CA GLN A 220 14.55 -1.20 -4.85
C GLN A 220 14.02 -1.97 -3.64
N SER A 221 13.66 -1.26 -2.57
CA SER A 221 12.91 -1.87 -1.48
C SER A 221 11.50 -2.26 -1.93
N ILE A 222 10.89 -3.20 -1.22
CA ILE A 222 9.52 -3.63 -1.52
C ILE A 222 8.52 -2.48 -1.31
N LEU A 223 8.74 -1.64 -0.28
CA LEU A 223 7.94 -0.44 -0.08
C LEU A 223 8.11 0.56 -1.23
N GLY A 224 9.33 0.70 -1.77
CA GLY A 224 9.59 1.54 -2.94
C GLY A 224 8.82 1.06 -4.17
N LEU A 225 8.81 -0.25 -4.42
CA LEU A 225 8.01 -0.86 -5.50
C LEU A 225 6.51 -0.63 -5.30
N LEU A 226 6.00 -0.91 -4.10
CA LEU A 226 4.60 -0.71 -3.75
C LEU A 226 4.17 0.75 -3.94
N THR A 227 5.00 1.69 -3.49
CA THR A 227 4.67 3.12 -3.58
C THR A 227 4.67 3.62 -5.02
N LYS A 228 5.63 3.16 -5.85
CA LYS A 228 5.65 3.45 -7.29
C LYS A 228 4.42 2.90 -7.99
N ALA A 229 3.99 1.68 -7.65
CA ALA A 229 2.76 1.09 -8.17
C ALA A 229 1.53 1.95 -7.78
N ALA A 230 1.43 2.38 -6.52
CA ALA A 230 0.35 3.23 -6.03
C ALA A 230 0.30 4.60 -6.75
N ILE A 231 1.46 5.22 -7.01
CA ILE A 231 1.56 6.46 -7.80
C ILE A 231 1.07 6.24 -9.24
N LEU A 232 1.48 5.15 -9.88
CA LEU A 232 1.01 4.83 -11.24
C LEU A 232 -0.50 4.60 -11.29
N LEU A 233 -1.05 3.94 -10.27
CA LEU A 233 -2.49 3.75 -10.12
C LEU A 233 -3.23 5.08 -9.99
N ASP A 234 -2.76 5.98 -9.12
CA ASP A 234 -3.35 7.31 -8.95
C ASP A 234 -3.30 8.13 -10.25
N LYS A 235 -2.15 8.17 -10.93
CA LYS A 235 -2.03 8.86 -12.22
C LYS A 235 -2.90 8.22 -13.31
N ALA A 236 -3.05 6.88 -13.32
CA ALA A 236 -3.94 6.19 -14.25
C ALA A 236 -5.40 6.58 -14.02
N ASN A 237 -5.82 6.66 -12.77
CA ASN A 237 -7.16 7.10 -12.39
C ASN A 237 -7.40 8.57 -12.76
N ILE A 238 -6.43 9.47 -12.51
CA ILE A 238 -6.52 10.87 -12.91
C ILE A 238 -6.69 10.99 -14.43
N VAL A 239 -5.83 10.34 -15.22
CA VAL A 239 -5.95 10.33 -16.70
C VAL A 239 -7.30 9.76 -17.12
N ARG A 240 -7.75 8.64 -16.54
CA ARG A 240 -9.08 8.08 -16.83
C ARG A 240 -10.19 9.11 -16.58
N GLN A 241 -10.12 9.84 -15.47
CA GLN A 241 -11.15 10.81 -15.10
C GLN A 241 -11.16 12.04 -16.01
N THR A 242 -10.02 12.46 -16.56
CA THR A 242 -9.97 13.63 -17.45
C THR A 242 -10.61 13.40 -18.83
N TRP A 243 -10.76 12.16 -19.30
CA TRP A 243 -11.41 11.87 -20.60
C TRP A 243 -12.86 12.35 -20.66
N GLN A 244 -13.19 13.06 -21.74
CA GLN A 244 -14.54 13.54 -22.08
C GLN A 244 -14.87 13.22 -23.55
N PRO A 245 -16.13 12.86 -23.89
CA PRO A 245 -16.51 12.48 -25.25
C PRO A 245 -16.38 13.60 -26.30
N ASN A 246 -16.48 14.86 -25.88
CA ASN A 246 -16.59 16.03 -26.76
C ASN A 246 -15.36 16.95 -26.67
N MET A 247 -14.17 16.38 -26.46
CA MET A 247 -12.91 17.12 -26.45
C MET A 247 -12.62 17.74 -27.82
N SER A 248 -12.01 18.93 -27.83
CA SER A 248 -11.44 19.50 -29.04
C SER A 248 -10.32 18.61 -29.59
N SER A 249 -9.96 18.79 -30.87
CA SER A 249 -8.86 18.04 -31.50
C SER A 249 -7.52 18.20 -30.74
N ARG A 250 -7.26 19.42 -30.22
CA ARG A 250 -6.07 19.72 -29.41
C ARG A 250 -6.09 18.96 -28.08
N GLU A 251 -7.20 18.99 -27.36
CA GLU A 251 -7.36 18.29 -26.08
C GLU A 251 -7.28 16.78 -26.25
N THR A 252 -7.91 16.25 -27.31
CA THR A 252 -7.84 14.82 -27.66
C THR A 252 -6.40 14.38 -27.91
N THR A 253 -5.63 15.18 -28.66
CA THR A 253 -4.22 14.89 -28.94
C THR A 253 -3.38 14.89 -27.66
N ALA A 254 -3.54 15.90 -26.81
CA ALA A 254 -2.83 15.98 -25.52
C ALA A 254 -3.22 14.82 -24.57
N TYR A 255 -4.49 14.45 -24.53
CA TYR A 255 -4.97 13.30 -23.78
C TYR A 255 -4.30 12.01 -24.27
N LEU A 256 -4.34 11.73 -25.58
CA LEU A 256 -3.78 10.51 -26.15
C LEU A 256 -2.27 10.39 -25.94
N GLN A 257 -1.54 11.51 -25.99
CA GLN A 257 -0.11 11.55 -25.66
C GLN A 257 0.13 11.17 -24.19
N THR A 258 -0.63 11.79 -23.28
CA THR A 258 -0.53 11.49 -21.84
C THR A 258 -0.89 10.03 -21.53
N PHE A 259 -1.98 9.54 -22.14
CA PHE A 259 -2.44 8.17 -22.05
C PHE A 259 -1.36 7.18 -22.51
N SER A 260 -0.82 7.38 -23.72
CA SER A 260 0.18 6.47 -24.31
C SER A 260 1.46 6.44 -23.50
N ARG A 261 1.91 7.62 -23.05
CA ARG A 261 3.09 7.77 -22.20
C ARG A 261 2.93 7.04 -20.86
N LEU A 262 1.79 7.21 -20.21
CA LEU A 262 1.52 6.55 -18.94
C LEU A 262 1.38 5.03 -19.11
N ASN A 263 0.74 4.58 -20.18
CA ASN A 263 0.61 3.16 -20.50
C ASN A 263 1.97 2.50 -20.69
N GLU A 264 2.90 3.15 -21.40
CA GLU A 264 4.28 2.66 -21.53
C GLU A 264 5.01 2.67 -20.19
N ARG A 265 4.81 3.70 -19.35
CA ARG A 265 5.44 3.74 -18.03
C ARG A 265 4.96 2.60 -17.13
N ILE A 266 3.65 2.33 -17.11
CA ILE A 266 3.07 1.20 -16.38
C ILE A 266 3.63 -0.12 -16.90
N LYS A 267 3.73 -0.27 -18.22
CA LYS A 267 4.30 -1.46 -18.84
C LYS A 267 5.75 -1.70 -18.40
N VAL A 268 6.64 -0.72 -18.60
CA VAL A 268 8.05 -0.80 -18.18
C VAL A 268 8.18 -1.14 -16.69
N PHE A 269 7.36 -0.51 -15.84
CA PHE A 269 7.38 -0.79 -14.41
C PHE A 269 7.00 -2.25 -14.10
N ARG A 270 5.92 -2.78 -14.70
CA ARG A 270 5.49 -4.17 -14.50
C ARG A 270 6.54 -5.17 -15.00
N ASP A 271 7.15 -4.89 -16.15
CA ASP A 271 8.18 -5.75 -16.74
C ASP A 271 9.45 -5.81 -15.86
N GLY A 272 9.67 -4.78 -15.03
CA GLY A 272 10.77 -4.72 -14.05
C GLY A 272 10.46 -5.31 -12.67
N LEU A 273 9.26 -5.84 -12.43
CA LEU A 273 8.92 -6.48 -11.15
C LEU A 273 9.56 -7.89 -11.02
N LEU A 274 9.83 -8.33 -9.79
CA LEU A 274 10.42 -9.63 -9.49
C LEU A 274 9.53 -10.80 -9.93
N PRO A 275 9.98 -11.69 -10.84
CA PRO A 275 9.14 -12.78 -11.34
C PRO A 275 8.41 -13.54 -10.22
N PRO A 276 7.08 -13.73 -10.30
CA PRO A 276 6.27 -14.33 -9.22
C PRO A 276 6.75 -15.66 -8.66
N ASN A 277 7.39 -16.49 -9.49
CA ASN A 277 8.00 -17.76 -9.08
C ASN A 277 9.20 -17.58 -8.12
N THR A 278 9.82 -16.41 -8.08
CA THR A 278 10.93 -16.07 -7.16
C THR A 278 10.44 -15.59 -5.79
N LEU A 279 9.16 -15.20 -5.67
CA LEU A 279 8.60 -14.63 -4.44
C LEU A 279 8.56 -15.65 -3.29
N GLY A 280 8.55 -16.95 -3.59
CA GLY A 280 8.59 -18.01 -2.57
C GLY A 280 9.86 -17.98 -1.70
N GLY A 281 10.96 -17.40 -2.19
CA GLY A 281 12.21 -17.25 -1.44
C GLY A 281 12.26 -16.02 -0.52
N ILE A 282 11.23 -15.19 -0.53
CA ILE A 282 11.15 -13.95 0.26
C ILE A 282 10.43 -14.23 1.59
N ALA A 283 10.86 -13.53 2.66
CA ALA A 283 10.22 -13.61 3.97
C ALA A 283 8.70 -13.34 3.86
N PRO A 284 7.83 -14.05 4.63
CA PRO A 284 6.37 -13.98 4.44
C PRO A 284 5.77 -12.56 4.39
N ALA A 285 6.13 -11.68 5.33
CA ALA A 285 5.62 -10.31 5.38
C ALA A 285 6.03 -9.47 4.15
N GLN A 286 7.29 -9.60 3.74
CA GLN A 286 7.83 -8.98 2.53
C GLN A 286 7.15 -9.54 1.27
N ARG A 287 6.88 -10.85 1.24
CA ARG A 287 6.15 -11.51 0.15
C ARG A 287 4.74 -10.95 -0.02
N SER A 288 4.01 -10.75 1.08
CA SER A 288 2.65 -10.16 1.05
C SER A 288 2.65 -8.76 0.43
N ARG A 289 3.58 -7.89 0.85
CA ARG A 289 3.75 -6.56 0.26
C ARG A 289 4.19 -6.58 -1.22
N ALA A 290 5.04 -7.54 -1.61
CA ALA A 290 5.44 -7.71 -3.00
C ALA A 290 4.24 -8.13 -3.88
N VAL A 291 3.39 -9.05 -3.39
CA VAL A 291 2.14 -9.42 -4.05
C VAL A 291 1.20 -8.22 -4.18
N LEU A 292 1.08 -7.40 -3.15
CA LEU A 292 0.30 -6.17 -3.20
C LEU A 292 0.84 -5.21 -4.27
N ALA A 293 2.16 -4.98 -4.33
CA ALA A 293 2.78 -4.13 -5.35
C ALA A 293 2.46 -4.62 -6.77
N TYR A 294 2.52 -5.93 -6.99
CA TYR A 294 2.08 -6.58 -8.23
C TYR A 294 0.61 -6.28 -8.54
N CYS A 295 -0.28 -6.55 -7.59
CA CYS A 295 -1.72 -6.34 -7.78
C CYS A 295 -2.03 -4.88 -8.11
N VAL A 296 -1.43 -3.92 -7.39
CA VAL A 296 -1.62 -2.49 -7.60
C VAL A 296 -1.08 -2.04 -8.97
N ALA A 297 0.07 -2.56 -9.41
CA ALA A 297 0.64 -2.23 -10.72
C ALA A 297 -0.25 -2.72 -11.88
N HIS A 298 -0.80 -3.93 -11.77
CA HIS A 298 -1.76 -4.43 -12.75
C HIS A 298 -3.11 -3.70 -12.67
N ALA A 299 -3.53 -3.27 -11.48
CA ALA A 299 -4.71 -2.45 -11.32
C ALA A 299 -4.55 -1.05 -11.94
N ALA A 300 -3.34 -0.47 -11.93
CA ALA A 300 -3.06 0.78 -12.65
C ALA A 300 -3.30 0.63 -14.17
N ALA A 301 -2.85 -0.50 -14.75
CA ALA A 301 -3.11 -0.79 -16.15
C ALA A 301 -4.59 -1.00 -16.44
N PHE A 302 -5.29 -1.73 -15.57
CA PHE A 302 -6.74 -1.92 -15.65
C PHE A 302 -7.47 -0.58 -15.64
N GLU A 303 -7.19 0.27 -14.65
CA GLU A 303 -7.84 1.58 -14.49
C GLU A 303 -7.59 2.48 -15.70
N LEU A 304 -6.34 2.59 -16.18
CA LEU A 304 -6.05 3.43 -17.35
C LEU A 304 -6.89 3.03 -18.58
N ASN A 305 -6.99 1.72 -18.85
CA ASN A 305 -7.64 1.20 -20.05
C ASN A 305 -9.16 1.08 -19.92
N ARG A 306 -9.70 1.15 -18.70
CA ARG A 306 -11.10 0.82 -18.36
C ARG A 306 -12.15 1.50 -19.23
N LYS A 307 -11.98 2.78 -19.55
CA LYS A 307 -12.94 3.57 -20.34
C LYS A 307 -13.05 3.11 -21.81
N PHE A 308 -12.04 2.41 -22.33
CA PHE A 308 -11.95 2.08 -23.77
C PHE A 308 -12.11 0.59 -24.07
N ILE A 309 -12.32 -0.26 -23.06
CA ILE A 309 -12.41 -1.71 -23.24
C ILE A 309 -13.52 -2.11 -24.24
N ALA A 310 -14.65 -1.43 -24.21
CA ALA A 310 -15.79 -1.73 -25.09
C ALA A 310 -15.53 -1.37 -26.56
N THR A 311 -14.67 -0.38 -26.83
CA THR A 311 -14.48 0.21 -28.17
C THR A 311 -13.09 -0.05 -28.76
N ASN A 312 -12.12 -0.46 -27.95
CA ASN A 312 -10.74 -0.68 -28.35
C ASN A 312 -10.27 -2.07 -27.92
N ALA A 313 -10.06 -2.97 -28.90
CA ALA A 313 -9.61 -4.33 -28.66
C ALA A 313 -8.25 -4.40 -27.95
N GLN A 314 -7.33 -3.49 -28.25
CA GLN A 314 -6.02 -3.44 -27.59
C GLN A 314 -6.16 -3.12 -26.10
N CYS A 315 -7.03 -2.18 -25.74
CA CYS A 315 -7.31 -1.85 -24.33
C CYS A 315 -7.91 -3.04 -23.59
N ARG A 316 -8.81 -3.78 -24.25
CA ARG A 316 -9.39 -5.01 -23.71
C ARG A 316 -8.33 -6.09 -23.49
N ASP A 317 -7.47 -6.35 -24.47
CA ASP A 317 -6.42 -7.39 -24.38
C ASP A 317 -5.38 -7.06 -23.30
N LEU A 318 -5.00 -5.78 -23.17
CA LEU A 318 -4.14 -5.30 -22.08
C LEU A 318 -4.79 -5.50 -20.71
N THR A 319 -6.10 -5.26 -20.60
CA THR A 319 -6.87 -5.46 -19.36
C THR A 319 -6.95 -6.94 -19.00
N LEU A 320 -7.26 -7.80 -19.98
CA LEU A 320 -7.29 -9.25 -19.78
C LEU A 320 -5.92 -9.78 -19.35
N THR A 321 -4.84 -9.31 -19.98
CA THR A 321 -3.47 -9.64 -19.58
C THR A 321 -3.20 -9.23 -18.14
N ALA A 322 -3.64 -8.04 -17.72
CA ALA A 322 -3.47 -7.59 -16.34
C ALA A 322 -4.22 -8.48 -15.33
N CYS A 323 -5.46 -8.88 -15.62
CA CYS A 323 -6.22 -9.81 -14.79
C CYS A 323 -5.53 -11.18 -14.68
N ARG A 324 -5.02 -11.70 -15.79
CA ARG A 324 -4.26 -12.96 -15.82
C ARG A 324 -3.00 -12.89 -14.98
N SER A 325 -2.26 -11.78 -15.04
CA SER A 325 -1.07 -11.60 -14.20
C SER A 325 -1.39 -11.52 -12.71
N ILE A 326 -2.55 -10.97 -12.32
CA ILE A 326 -3.02 -11.01 -10.92
C ILE A 326 -3.25 -12.46 -10.47
N VAL A 327 -3.91 -13.29 -11.28
CA VAL A 327 -4.09 -14.73 -10.97
C VAL A 327 -2.76 -15.46 -10.95
N TRP A 328 -1.85 -15.10 -11.85
CA TRP A 328 -0.52 -15.69 -11.93
C TRP A 328 0.26 -15.44 -10.63
N VAL A 329 0.30 -14.20 -10.12
CA VAL A 329 0.97 -13.92 -8.85
C VAL A 329 0.28 -14.61 -7.66
N MET A 330 -1.06 -14.72 -7.66
CA MET A 330 -1.79 -15.45 -6.61
C MET A 330 -1.31 -16.90 -6.47
N ARG A 331 -1.19 -17.60 -7.60
CA ARG A 331 -0.79 -19.01 -7.66
C ARG A 331 0.67 -19.18 -7.26
N PHE A 332 1.58 -18.44 -7.89
CA PHE A 332 3.03 -18.64 -7.72
C PHE A 332 3.58 -18.11 -6.40
N ALA A 333 3.01 -17.03 -5.84
CA ALA A 333 3.38 -16.55 -4.51
C ALA A 333 2.74 -17.37 -3.37
N ASN A 334 1.88 -18.34 -3.71
CA ASN A 334 1.08 -19.13 -2.78
C ASN A 334 0.32 -18.22 -1.80
N VAL A 335 -0.50 -17.31 -2.33
CA VAL A 335 -1.11 -16.23 -1.54
C VAL A 335 -1.98 -16.78 -0.40
N LYS A 336 -2.70 -17.89 -0.60
CA LYS A 336 -3.49 -18.55 0.46
C LYS A 336 -2.65 -19.09 1.64
N SER A 337 -1.33 -19.22 1.49
CA SER A 337 -0.44 -19.58 2.61
C SER A 337 -0.03 -18.38 3.47
N MET A 338 -0.38 -17.16 3.06
CA MET A 338 -0.02 -15.95 3.79
C MET A 338 -0.97 -15.75 4.97
N ALA A 339 -0.41 -15.39 6.13
CA ALA A 339 -1.20 -15.09 7.32
C ALA A 339 -1.99 -13.77 7.19
N HIS A 340 -1.55 -12.86 6.31
CA HIS A 340 -2.22 -11.61 6.06
C HIS A 340 -1.95 -11.11 4.65
N ILE A 341 -2.92 -10.36 4.14
CA ILE A 341 -2.76 -9.50 2.98
C ILE A 341 -3.58 -8.23 3.18
N GLU A 342 -3.07 -7.11 2.68
CA GLU A 342 -3.72 -5.82 2.90
C GLU A 342 -5.14 -5.84 2.29
N PRO A 343 -6.20 -5.46 3.04
CA PRO A 343 -7.59 -5.59 2.61
C PRO A 343 -7.93 -4.99 1.25
N ILE A 344 -7.18 -3.98 0.80
CA ILE A 344 -7.38 -3.29 -0.48
C ILE A 344 -7.27 -4.20 -1.70
N VAL A 345 -6.52 -5.31 -1.60
CA VAL A 345 -6.46 -6.29 -2.70
C VAL A 345 -7.84 -6.88 -2.99
N GLY A 346 -8.74 -6.91 -2.02
CA GLY A 346 -10.11 -7.37 -2.22
C GLY A 346 -10.85 -6.57 -3.28
N THR A 347 -10.65 -5.25 -3.34
CA THR A 347 -11.23 -4.39 -4.38
C THR A 347 -10.64 -4.70 -5.75
N ILE A 348 -9.32 -4.90 -5.83
CA ILE A 348 -8.61 -5.21 -7.08
C ILE A 348 -9.06 -6.57 -7.61
N TRP A 349 -9.11 -7.57 -6.74
CA TRP A 349 -9.55 -8.93 -7.04
C TRP A 349 -11.00 -8.96 -7.48
N SER A 350 -11.88 -8.25 -6.77
CA SER A 350 -13.29 -8.12 -7.13
C SER A 350 -13.46 -7.48 -8.52
N ALA A 351 -12.73 -6.39 -8.81
CA ALA A 351 -12.76 -5.76 -10.12
C ALA A 351 -12.25 -6.69 -11.25
N ALA A 352 -11.17 -7.43 -11.01
CA ALA A 352 -10.63 -8.39 -11.97
C ALA A 352 -11.60 -9.56 -12.22
N ALA A 353 -12.18 -10.14 -11.18
CA ALA A 353 -13.18 -11.21 -11.30
C ALA A 353 -14.44 -10.72 -12.02
N GLY A 354 -14.94 -9.52 -11.70
CA GLY A 354 -16.07 -8.91 -12.41
C GLY A 354 -15.80 -8.71 -13.90
N PHE A 355 -14.58 -8.31 -14.28
CA PHE A 355 -14.18 -8.21 -15.68
C PHE A 355 -14.09 -9.58 -16.38
N LEU A 356 -13.49 -10.58 -15.74
CA LEU A 356 -13.43 -11.95 -16.27
C LEU A 356 -14.84 -12.52 -16.48
N ALA A 357 -15.77 -12.30 -15.56
CA ALA A 357 -17.16 -12.73 -15.71
C ALA A 357 -17.85 -12.09 -16.94
N GLN A 358 -17.59 -10.81 -17.20
CA GLN A 358 -18.10 -10.13 -18.40
C GLN A 358 -17.50 -10.71 -19.69
N GLU A 359 -16.19 -10.99 -19.72
CA GLU A 359 -15.54 -11.60 -20.89
C GLU A 359 -15.97 -13.04 -21.13
N ILE A 360 -16.19 -13.82 -20.06
CA ILE A 360 -16.81 -15.15 -20.13
C ILE A 360 -18.18 -15.04 -20.78
N ALA A 361 -19.04 -14.14 -20.29
CA ALA A 361 -20.38 -13.94 -20.83
C ALA A 361 -20.35 -13.51 -22.31
N ARG A 362 -19.41 -12.63 -22.69
CA ARG A 362 -19.22 -12.18 -24.07
C ARG A 362 -18.81 -13.31 -25.02
N CYS A 363 -18.01 -14.25 -24.54
CA CYS A 363 -17.50 -15.37 -25.36
C CYS A 363 -18.39 -16.62 -25.33
N ARG A 364 -19.38 -16.69 -24.43
CA ARG A 364 -20.33 -17.81 -24.35
C ARG A 364 -21.07 -18.00 -25.67
N GLY A 365 -21.11 -19.25 -26.15
CA GLY A 365 -21.79 -19.62 -27.40
C GLY A 365 -20.95 -19.41 -28.67
N ILE A 366 -19.71 -18.91 -28.56
CA ILE A 366 -18.78 -18.82 -29.71
C ILE A 366 -17.93 -20.10 -29.74
N PRO A 367 -18.07 -20.99 -30.74
CA PRO A 367 -17.36 -22.28 -30.76
C PRO A 367 -15.83 -22.13 -30.73
N ALA A 368 -15.29 -21.10 -31.39
CA ALA A 368 -13.85 -20.82 -31.40
C ALA A 368 -13.30 -20.32 -30.05
N ALA A 369 -14.15 -19.90 -29.12
CA ALA A 369 -13.74 -19.31 -27.83
C ALA A 369 -13.87 -20.29 -26.63
N VAL A 370 -14.27 -21.54 -26.86
CA VAL A 370 -14.54 -22.51 -25.78
C VAL A 370 -13.35 -22.69 -24.83
N THR A 371 -12.14 -22.87 -25.37
CA THR A 371 -10.93 -23.02 -24.54
C THR A 371 -10.67 -21.77 -23.70
N ALA A 372 -10.77 -20.58 -24.30
CA ALA A 372 -10.56 -19.32 -23.60
C ALA A 372 -11.60 -19.10 -22.49
N VAL A 373 -12.85 -19.52 -22.70
CA VAL A 373 -13.91 -19.46 -21.67
C VAL A 373 -13.57 -20.35 -20.48
N VAL A 374 -13.08 -21.58 -20.71
CA VAL A 374 -12.67 -22.49 -19.64
C VAL A 374 -11.48 -21.93 -18.85
N GLU A 375 -10.48 -21.37 -19.54
CA GLU A 375 -9.33 -20.72 -18.90
C GLU A 375 -9.76 -19.54 -18.01
N MET A 376 -10.58 -18.63 -18.56
CA MET A 376 -11.09 -17.48 -17.81
C MET A 376 -11.96 -17.89 -16.63
N GLN A 377 -12.71 -19.00 -16.74
CA GLN A 377 -13.49 -19.54 -15.62
C GLN A 377 -12.56 -20.03 -14.50
N GLY A 378 -11.51 -20.76 -14.83
CA GLY A 378 -10.51 -21.20 -13.84
C GLY A 378 -9.73 -20.04 -13.21
N GLU A 379 -9.53 -18.95 -13.95
CA GLU A 379 -8.97 -17.69 -13.43
C GLU A 379 -9.94 -17.00 -12.45
N TYR A 380 -11.22 -16.89 -12.82
CA TYR A 380 -12.27 -16.35 -11.96
C TYR A 380 -12.40 -17.14 -10.64
N ASP A 381 -12.45 -18.47 -10.73
CA ASP A 381 -12.61 -19.36 -9.58
C ASP A 381 -11.43 -19.25 -8.61
N GLU A 382 -10.20 -19.08 -9.12
CA GLU A 382 -9.02 -18.83 -8.28
C GLU A 382 -9.13 -17.53 -7.50
N ILE A 383 -9.57 -16.44 -8.15
CA ILE A 383 -9.78 -15.15 -7.49
C ILE A 383 -10.86 -15.27 -6.42
N ALA A 384 -12.01 -15.84 -6.76
CA ALA A 384 -13.13 -15.98 -5.84
C ALA A 384 -12.76 -16.84 -4.61
N SER A 385 -12.07 -17.96 -4.83
CA SER A 385 -11.57 -18.83 -3.77
C SER A 385 -10.55 -18.13 -2.87
N THR A 386 -9.62 -17.36 -3.45
CA THR A 386 -8.61 -16.62 -2.69
C THR A 386 -9.24 -15.48 -1.89
N LEU A 387 -10.19 -14.74 -2.47
CA LEU A 387 -10.91 -13.69 -1.76
C LEU A 387 -11.74 -14.26 -0.61
N ALA A 388 -12.42 -15.39 -0.81
CA ALA A 388 -13.18 -16.07 0.22
C ALA A 388 -12.32 -16.52 1.41
N HIS A 389 -11.09 -16.96 1.14
CA HIS A 389 -10.14 -17.35 2.19
C HIS A 389 -9.84 -16.18 3.14
N PHE A 390 -9.50 -14.99 2.62
CA PHE A 390 -9.19 -13.83 3.48
C PHE A 390 -10.43 -13.10 4.01
N ALA A 391 -11.58 -13.23 3.35
CA ALA A 391 -12.84 -12.70 3.85
C ALA A 391 -13.21 -13.29 5.23
N ALA A 392 -12.74 -14.49 5.58
CA ALA A 392 -13.00 -15.05 6.91
C ALA A 392 -12.47 -14.16 8.06
N GLU A 393 -11.42 -13.39 7.83
CA GLU A 393 -10.75 -12.56 8.85
C GLU A 393 -10.92 -11.06 8.63
N SER A 394 -11.39 -10.61 7.46
CA SER A 394 -11.49 -9.19 7.09
C SER A 394 -12.91 -8.82 6.66
N THR A 395 -13.60 -8.02 7.48
CA THR A 395 -14.96 -7.50 7.19
C THR A 395 -14.97 -6.73 5.88
N PHE A 396 -13.90 -5.99 5.57
CA PHE A 396 -13.79 -5.30 4.28
C PHE A 396 -13.78 -6.30 3.12
N MET A 397 -12.98 -7.36 3.18
CA MET A 397 -12.94 -8.37 2.12
C MET A 397 -14.25 -9.17 2.01
N GLN A 398 -14.98 -9.38 3.11
CA GLN A 398 -16.34 -9.94 3.06
C GLN A 398 -17.27 -9.09 2.20
N SER A 399 -17.20 -7.77 2.35
CA SER A 399 -18.01 -6.86 1.52
C SER A 399 -17.65 -6.98 0.02
N GLN A 400 -16.36 -7.16 -0.30
CA GLN A 400 -15.90 -7.33 -1.68
C GLN A 400 -16.34 -8.68 -2.27
N LEU A 401 -16.31 -9.75 -1.48
CA LEU A 401 -16.80 -11.07 -1.89
C LEU A 401 -18.31 -11.05 -2.16
N ALA A 402 -19.08 -10.35 -1.32
CA ALA A 402 -20.52 -10.22 -1.50
C ALA A 402 -20.88 -9.54 -2.83
N LEU A 403 -20.06 -8.60 -3.31
CA LEU A 403 -20.25 -7.98 -4.63
C LEU A 403 -20.12 -9.00 -5.78
N LEU A 404 -19.20 -9.96 -5.68
CA LEU A 404 -19.02 -11.00 -6.70
C LEU A 404 -20.18 -11.98 -6.78
N THR A 405 -20.82 -12.28 -5.65
CA THR A 405 -21.99 -13.20 -5.63
C THR A 405 -23.26 -12.58 -6.20
N ARG A 406 -23.27 -11.26 -6.45
CA ARG A 406 -24.43 -10.52 -6.99
C ARG A 406 -24.35 -10.33 -8.51
N THR A 407 -23.19 -10.54 -9.11
CA THR A 407 -22.94 -10.52 -10.57
C THR A 407 -23.09 -11.89 -11.16
#